data_AF-A0A1B6IEH1-F1
#
_entry.id   AF-A0A1B6IEH1-F1
#
_cell.length_a   1.000
_cell.length_b   1.000
_cell.length_c   1.000
_cell.angle_alpha   90.00
_cell.angle_beta   90.00
_cell.angle_gamma   90.00
#
_symmetry.space_group_name_H-M   'P 1'
#
loop_
_entity.id
_entity.type
_entity.pdbx_description
1 polymer ?
#
loop_
_entity_poly.entity_id
_entity_poly.type
_entity_poly.pdbx_seq_one_letter_code
_entity_poly.pdbx_strand_id
1 'polypeptide(L)'
;MRLTCFLNKRGWLPENKVEFQELLPLKLKNSVSGKGERSAENPCVQEMMVLFACLKKSEFHQSPCSKEIDTLNKCYKTHQVTVQKEKELMKMGILTPGAKDLNHRQIGMLLKRFPTK
;
A
#
# COMPACT_ATOMS: atom_id res chain seq x y z
N MET A 1 -32.47 -13.76 4.11
CA MET A 1 -32.92 -12.61 4.92
C MET A 1 -32.04 -12.51 6.15
N ARG A 2 -31.25 -11.43 6.31
CA ARG A 2 -30.37 -11.23 7.48
C ARG A 2 -31.16 -10.47 8.55
N LEU A 3 -31.61 -11.18 9.58
CA LEU A 3 -32.44 -10.67 10.68
C LEU A 3 -31.66 -9.92 11.77
N THR A 4 -30.35 -9.71 11.61
CA THR A 4 -29.50 -9.18 12.68
C THR A 4 -29.54 -7.66 12.85
N CYS A 5 -30.15 -6.89 11.94
CA CYS A 5 -30.23 -5.42 12.07
C CYS A 5 -31.35 -4.91 13.00
N PHE A 6 -32.27 -5.75 13.45
CA PHE A 6 -33.43 -5.29 14.23
C PHE A 6 -33.15 -5.10 15.73
N LEU A 7 -32.06 -5.67 16.26
CA LEU A 7 -31.82 -5.70 17.71
C LEU A 7 -31.11 -4.45 18.26
N ASN A 8 -30.71 -3.50 17.42
CA ASN A 8 -29.92 -2.33 17.84
C ASN A 8 -30.40 -1.00 17.21
N LYS A 9 -31.68 -0.88 16.85
CA LYS A 9 -32.24 0.41 16.43
C LYS A 9 -32.29 1.34 17.65
N ARG A 10 -31.61 2.49 17.59
CA ARG A 10 -31.79 3.59 18.55
C ARG A 10 -33.25 4.01 18.50
N GLY A 11 -34.06 3.57 19.46
CA GLY A 11 -35.52 3.73 19.41
C GLY A 11 -36.05 5.18 19.38
N TRP A 12 -35.18 6.17 19.54
CA TRP A 12 -35.55 7.58 19.66
C TRP A 12 -35.21 8.46 18.43
N LEU A 13 -34.41 7.97 17.46
CA LEU A 13 -34.10 8.75 16.26
C LEU A 13 -34.91 8.26 15.05
N PRO A 14 -35.63 9.15 14.35
CA PRO A 14 -36.28 8.78 13.10
C PRO A 14 -35.23 8.41 12.05
N GLU A 15 -35.43 7.27 11.36
CA GLU A 15 -34.49 6.68 10.40
C GLU A 15 -34.11 7.67 9.27
N ASN A 16 -35.05 8.54 8.90
CA ASN A 16 -34.90 9.59 7.90
C ASN A 16 -33.90 10.70 8.28
N LYS A 17 -33.42 10.72 9.53
CA LYS A 17 -32.51 11.74 10.07
C LYS A 17 -31.06 11.22 10.18
N VAL A 18 -30.81 9.94 9.87
CA VAL A 18 -29.47 9.34 9.87
C VAL A 18 -29.11 8.97 8.43
N GLU A 19 -28.25 9.77 7.81
CA GLU A 19 -27.86 9.59 6.39
C GLU A 19 -27.09 8.29 6.14
N PHE A 20 -26.38 7.79 7.16
CA PHE A 20 -25.56 6.58 7.04
C PHE A 20 -26.34 5.31 7.37
N GLN A 21 -26.49 4.43 6.38
CA GLN A 21 -26.99 3.07 6.58
C GLN A 21 -25.80 2.10 6.75
N GLU A 22 -25.75 1.42 7.89
CA GLU A 22 -24.68 0.47 8.17
C GLU A 22 -24.83 -0.84 7.36
N LEU A 23 -23.88 -1.11 6.47
CA LEU A 23 -23.78 -2.43 5.80
C LEU A 23 -23.04 -3.46 6.65
N LEU A 24 -22.18 -2.98 7.53
CA LEU A 24 -21.38 -3.75 8.48
C LEU A 24 -21.49 -3.08 9.85
N PRO A 25 -21.45 -3.85 10.95
CA PRO A 25 -21.56 -3.28 12.28
C PRO A 25 -20.43 -2.25 12.51
N LEU A 26 -20.80 -1.10 13.07
CA LEU A 26 -19.87 -0.03 13.47
C LEU A 26 -19.04 -0.45 14.69
N LYS A 27 -18.18 -1.46 14.50
CA LYS A 27 -17.24 -1.96 15.50
C LYS A 27 -15.84 -2.04 14.91
N LEU A 28 -14.84 -1.77 15.74
CA LEU A 28 -13.45 -1.93 15.37
C LEU A 28 -13.13 -3.41 15.13
N LYS A 29 -12.18 -3.66 14.23
CA LYS A 29 -11.64 -4.99 13.96
C LYS A 29 -10.30 -5.15 14.67
N ASN A 30 -9.94 -6.39 15.00
CA ASN A 30 -8.62 -6.72 15.56
C ASN A 30 -7.52 -6.81 14.49
N SER A 31 -7.74 -6.25 13.30
CA SER A 31 -6.79 -6.22 12.20
C SER A 31 -7.01 -5.02 11.29
N VAL A 32 -5.92 -4.57 10.66
CA VAL A 32 -5.93 -3.50 9.66
C VAL A 32 -5.62 -4.05 8.27
N SER A 33 -6.11 -3.38 7.24
CA SER A 33 -5.85 -3.75 5.85
C SER A 33 -4.54 -3.12 5.37
N GLY A 34 -3.64 -3.91 4.78
CA GLY A 34 -2.42 -3.41 4.12
C GLY A 34 -2.64 -2.92 2.68
N LYS A 35 -3.90 -2.76 2.23
CA LYS A 35 -4.21 -2.50 0.82
C LYS A 35 -3.69 -1.14 0.31
N GLY A 36 -3.53 -0.16 1.20
CA GLY A 36 -3.11 1.21 0.85
C GLY A 36 -1.61 1.49 0.95
N GLU A 37 -0.79 0.56 1.42
CA GLU A 37 0.64 0.82 1.71
C GLU A 37 1.54 0.75 0.45
N ARG A 38 0.98 0.45 -0.72
CA ARG A 38 1.74 0.43 -1.97
C ARG A 38 1.84 1.86 -2.51
N SER A 39 3.05 2.41 -2.53
CA SER A 39 3.35 3.60 -3.33
C SER A 39 3.03 3.31 -4.80
N ALA A 40 2.21 4.16 -5.40
CA ALA A 40 1.79 4.04 -6.80
C ALA A 40 2.83 4.64 -7.77
N GLU A 41 4.00 5.02 -7.27
CA GLU A 41 5.02 5.70 -8.05
C GLU A 41 5.79 4.68 -8.90
N ASN A 42 5.84 4.93 -10.21
CA ASN A 42 6.58 4.08 -11.13
C ASN A 42 8.09 4.36 -10.96
N PRO A 43 8.89 3.36 -10.64
CA PRO A 43 10.34 3.54 -10.53
C PRO A 43 10.95 3.78 -11.91
N CYS A 44 12.02 4.57 -11.95
CA CYS A 44 12.88 4.74 -13.13
C CYS A 44 12.27 5.47 -14.34
N VAL A 45 11.18 6.23 -14.15
CA VAL A 45 10.53 6.98 -15.25
C VAL A 45 11.47 8.01 -15.87
N GLN A 46 12.34 8.63 -15.06
CA GLN A 46 13.32 9.59 -15.53
C GLN A 46 14.31 8.96 -16.52
N GLU A 47 14.86 7.79 -16.18
CA GLU A 47 15.81 7.04 -16.99
C GLU A 47 15.15 6.53 -18.27
N MET A 48 13.87 6.13 -18.21
CA MET A 48 13.08 5.78 -19.39
C MET A 48 12.95 6.96 -20.35
N MET A 49 12.67 8.17 -19.85
CA MET A 49 12.56 9.37 -20.69
C MET A 49 13.89 9.70 -21.39
N VAL A 50 15.03 9.55 -20.70
CA VAL A 50 16.35 9.75 -21.28
C VAL A 50 16.66 8.72 -22.38
N LEU A 51 16.35 7.45 -22.13
CA LEU A 51 16.51 6.39 -23.12
C LEU A 51 15.68 6.65 -24.38
N PHE A 52 14.40 7.02 -24.22
CA PHE A 52 13.52 7.33 -25.35
C PHE A 52 14.00 8.55 -26.13
N ALA A 53 14.58 9.55 -25.46
CA ALA A 53 15.18 10.70 -26.13
C ALA A 53 16.41 10.30 -26.97
N CYS A 54 17.23 9.35 -26.51
CA CYS A 54 18.35 8.82 -27.29
C CYS A 54 17.86 8.02 -28.50
N LEU A 55 16.94 7.07 -28.28
CA LEU A 55 16.39 6.23 -29.35
C LEU A 55 15.73 7.06 -30.45
N LYS A 56 15.03 8.14 -30.09
CA LYS A 56 14.44 9.05 -31.07
C LYS A 56 15.48 9.74 -31.96
N LYS A 57 16.67 10.04 -31.43
CA LYS A 57 17.76 10.67 -32.18
C LYS A 57 18.52 9.67 -33.06
N SER A 58 18.53 8.40 -32.69
CA SER A 58 19.28 7.34 -33.37
C SER A 58 18.42 6.45 -34.27
N GLU A 59 17.22 6.90 -34.67
CA GLU A 59 16.27 6.09 -35.45
C GLU A 59 16.01 4.70 -34.83
N PHE A 60 15.99 4.66 -33.49
CA PHE A 60 15.78 3.46 -32.67
C PHE A 60 16.91 2.42 -32.77
N HIS A 61 18.09 2.80 -33.26
CA HIS A 61 19.29 1.97 -33.14
C HIS A 61 19.78 1.94 -31.68
N GLN A 62 19.99 0.72 -31.18
CA GLN A 62 20.34 0.46 -29.78
C GLN A 62 21.83 0.70 -29.48
N SER A 63 22.72 0.49 -30.46
CA SER A 63 24.17 0.63 -30.30
C SER A 63 24.62 2.02 -29.77
N PRO A 64 24.11 3.16 -30.28
CA PRO A 64 24.50 4.48 -29.76
C PRO A 64 23.93 4.78 -28.37
N CYS A 65 22.87 4.09 -27.95
CA CYS A 65 22.16 4.34 -26.68
C CYS A 65 22.54 3.35 -25.56
N SER A 66 23.68 2.68 -25.69
CA SER A 66 24.14 1.67 -24.72
C SER A 66 24.27 2.23 -23.29
N LYS A 67 24.71 3.49 -23.16
CA LYS A 67 24.86 4.16 -21.86
C LYS A 67 23.53 4.35 -21.15
N GLU A 68 22.52 4.84 -21.89
CA GLU A 68 21.17 5.09 -21.40
C GLU A 68 20.49 3.77 -20.96
N ILE A 69 20.73 2.69 -21.71
CA ILE A 69 20.24 1.35 -21.38
C ILE A 69 20.87 0.84 -20.09
N ASP A 70 22.18 1.01 -19.92
CA ASP A 70 22.88 0.62 -18.70
C ASP A 70 22.37 1.41 -17.48
N THR A 71 22.08 2.70 -17.65
CA THR A 71 21.51 3.51 -16.56
C THR A 71 20.12 3.05 -16.16
N LEU A 72 19.24 2.77 -17.12
CA LEU A 72 17.91 2.24 -16.87
C LEU A 72 17.97 0.88 -16.15
N ASN A 73 18.84 -0.02 -16.62
CA ASN A 73 19.03 -1.34 -16.03
C ASN A 73 19.55 -1.25 -14.59
N LYS A 74 20.45 -0.32 -14.30
CA LYS A 74 20.95 -0.07 -12.95
C LYS A 74 19.84 0.42 -12.03
N CYS A 75 19.03 1.39 -12.47
CA CYS A 75 17.89 1.86 -11.69
C CYS A 75 16.93 0.71 -11.37
N TYR A 76 16.57 -0.08 -12.38
CA TYR A 76 15.64 -1.20 -12.23
C TYR A 76 16.13 -2.26 -11.23
N LYS A 77 17.41 -2.66 -11.34
CA LYS A 77 18.02 -3.63 -10.41
C LYS A 77 18.05 -3.11 -8.98
N THR A 78 18.44 -1.85 -8.77
CA THR A 78 18.46 -1.24 -7.44
C THR A 78 17.06 -1.21 -6.84
N HIS A 79 16.06 -0.77 -7.62
CA HIS A 79 14.67 -0.76 -7.17
C HIS A 79 14.17 -2.16 -6.80
N GLN A 80 14.46 -3.18 -7.62
CA GLN A 80 14.07 -4.56 -7.34
C GLN A 80 14.65 -5.06 -6.01
N VAL A 81 15.92 -4.76 -5.73
CA VAL A 81 16.57 -5.11 -4.46
C VAL A 81 15.93 -4.37 -3.28
N THR A 82 15.66 -3.07 -3.41
CA THR A 82 15.02 -2.27 -2.37
C THR A 82 13.63 -2.81 -2.03
N VAL A 83 12.80 -3.06 -3.04
CA VAL A 83 11.45 -3.62 -2.84
C VAL A 83 11.49 -5.01 -2.20
N GLN A 84 12.48 -5.84 -2.54
CA GLN A 84 12.64 -7.14 -1.89
C GLN A 84 13.00 -6.98 -0.40
N LYS A 85 13.96 -6.12 -0.09
CA LYS A 85 14.36 -5.82 1.30
C LYS A 85 13.20 -5.26 2.11
N GLU A 86 12.44 -4.32 1.57
CA GLU A 86 11.26 -3.78 2.22
C GLU A 86 10.24 -4.88 2.50
N LYS A 87 9.92 -5.73 1.53
CA LYS A 87 9.02 -6.87 1.71
C LYS A 87 9.49 -7.83 2.80
N GLU A 88 10.80 -8.07 2.91
CA GLU A 88 11.40 -8.90 3.95
C GLU A 88 11.26 -8.26 5.33
N LEU A 89 11.60 -6.97 5.46
CA LEU A 89 11.42 -6.21 6.70
C LEU A 89 9.95 -6.16 7.13
N MET A 90 9.04 -5.92 6.19
CA MET A 90 7.60 -6.00 6.42
C MET A 90 7.20 -7.39 6.95
N LYS A 91 7.76 -8.47 6.38
CA LYS A 91 7.47 -9.84 6.81
C LYS A 91 7.92 -10.12 8.23
N MET A 92 9.09 -9.62 8.62
CA MET A 92 9.64 -9.84 9.96
C MET A 92 8.76 -9.21 11.05
N GLY A 93 8.05 -8.11 10.74
CA GLY A 93 7.05 -7.54 11.66
C GLY A 93 7.61 -7.12 13.02
N ILE A 94 8.90 -6.76 13.07
CA ILE A 94 9.61 -6.42 14.31
C ILE A 94 9.04 -5.12 14.88
N LEU A 95 8.63 -5.14 16.14
CA LEU A 95 8.10 -3.95 16.83
C LEU A 95 9.26 -3.14 17.40
N THR A 96 9.59 -2.02 16.77
CA THR A 96 10.58 -1.07 17.31
C THR A 96 9.89 -0.14 18.31
N PRO A 97 10.32 -0.11 19.59
CA PRO A 97 9.75 0.80 20.59
C PRO A 97 9.91 2.26 20.16
N GLY A 98 8.83 3.05 20.25
CA GLY A 98 8.86 4.49 19.93
C GLY A 98 8.78 4.85 18.44
N ALA A 99 8.63 3.88 17.54
CA ALA A 99 8.35 4.16 16.13
C ALA A 99 6.97 4.82 15.98
N LYS A 100 6.91 5.94 15.24
CA LYS A 100 5.66 6.67 14.95
C LYS A 100 4.85 5.98 13.85
N ASP A 101 5.53 5.51 12.81
CA ASP A 101 4.93 4.85 11.67
C ASP A 101 5.13 3.33 11.77
N LEU A 102 4.02 2.60 11.89
CA LEU A 102 4.01 1.15 11.98
C LEU A 102 3.34 0.55 10.73
N ASN A 103 3.92 -0.54 10.26
CA ASN A 103 3.37 -1.35 9.18
C ASN A 103 2.06 -2.02 9.60
N HIS A 104 1.14 -2.26 8.66
CA HIS A 104 -0.11 -3.01 8.87
C HIS A 104 0.10 -4.34 9.62
N ARG A 105 1.22 -5.04 9.40
CA ARG A 105 1.55 -6.29 10.11
C ARG A 105 1.89 -6.06 11.58
N GLN A 106 2.70 -5.03 11.86
CA GLN A 106 3.07 -4.63 13.22
C GLN A 106 1.82 -4.18 14.00
N ILE A 107 0.98 -3.35 13.38
CA ILE A 107 -0.29 -2.89 13.97
C ILE A 107 -1.22 -4.09 14.21
N GLY A 108 -1.36 -4.99 13.23
CA GLY A 108 -2.17 -6.20 13.39
C GLY A 108 -1.68 -7.10 14.53
N MET A 109 -0.37 -7.16 14.79
CA MET A 109 0.17 -7.87 15.94
C MET A 109 -0.22 -7.21 17.27
N LEU A 110 -0.19 -5.87 17.33
CA LEU A 110 -0.61 -5.11 18.51
C LEU A 110 -2.10 -5.25 18.79
N LEU A 111 -2.96 -5.12 17.77
CA LEU A 111 -4.41 -5.25 17.90
C LEU A 111 -4.85 -6.67 18.31
N LYS A 112 -4.08 -7.70 17.97
CA LYS A 112 -4.31 -9.06 18.46
C LYS A 112 -3.97 -9.22 19.94
N ARG A 113 -2.95 -8.51 20.44
CA ARG A 113 -2.58 -8.52 21.86
C ARG A 113 -3.60 -7.76 22.71
N PHE A 114 -4.15 -6.68 22.17
CA PHE A 114 -5.13 -5.83 22.86
C PHE A 114 -6.43 -5.73 22.03
N PRO A 115 -7.24 -6.80 22.02
CA PRO A 115 -8.47 -6.81 21.24
C PRO A 115 -9.52 -5.85 21.84
N THR A 116 -10.32 -5.26 20.97
CA THR A 116 -11.48 -4.46 21.37
C THR A 116 -12.59 -5.40 21.86
N LYS A 117 -13.19 -5.07 23.01
CA LYS A 117 -14.33 -5.79 23.59
C LYS A 117 -15.61 -5.58 22.81
#